data_AF-A0A662FZG3-F1
#
_entry.id   AF-A0A662FZG3-F1
#
_cell.length_a   1.000
_cell.length_b   1.000
_cell.length_c   1.000
_cell.angle_alpha   90.00
_cell.angle_beta   90.00
_cell.angle_gamma   90.00
#
_symmetry.space_group_name_H-M   'P 1'
#
loop_
_entity.id
_entity.type
_entity.pdbx_description
1 polymer ?
#
loop_
_entity_poly.entity_id
_entity_poly.type
_entity_poly.pdbx_seq_one_letter_code
_entity_poly.pdbx_strand_id
1 'polypeptide(L)'
;MSLIRLKPALKQLALELLAISVFEKAQDRARDACILIARESLVRISHIICILSGYITIDEHIEKAISELRRAYKLLDYIAFGEFRVELTRSIMRSEENLPLLLDEAHAKIHLALRGLIKSKICADLRDIIEMLDKARRDTSPTRLYKKVLELLREDKTFTKNGSQY
;
A
#
# COMPACT_ATOMS: atom_id res chain seq x y z
N MET A 1 10.07 25.41 46.02
CA MET A 1 10.08 24.14 45.26
C MET A 1 11.17 24.21 44.20
N SER A 2 12.17 23.33 44.31
CA SER A 2 13.47 23.44 43.65
C SER A 2 13.42 23.22 42.12
N LEU A 3 14.12 24.09 41.38
CA LEU A 3 14.51 23.98 39.95
C LEU A 3 15.02 22.59 39.52
N ILE A 4 15.42 21.74 40.48
CA ILE A 4 15.89 20.36 40.32
C ILE A 4 14.82 19.45 39.69
N ARG A 5 13.52 19.68 39.93
CA ARG A 5 12.42 18.89 39.31
C ARG A 5 11.93 19.45 37.97
N LEU A 6 12.30 20.69 37.64
CA LEU A 6 11.90 21.35 36.38
C LEU A 6 12.67 20.79 35.18
N LYS A 7 13.98 20.52 35.33
CA LYS A 7 14.81 19.99 34.23
C LYS A 7 14.35 18.60 33.71
N PRO A 8 14.07 17.61 34.58
CA PRO A 8 13.53 16.33 34.13
C PRO A 8 12.15 16.45 33.48
N ALA A 9 11.27 17.29 34.03
CA ALA A 9 9.93 17.51 33.46
C ALA A 9 9.98 18.18 32.08
N LEU A 10 10.85 19.18 31.90
CA LEU A 10 11.06 19.81 30.59
C LEU A 10 11.70 18.84 29.57
N LYS A 11 12.63 17.99 30.00
CA LYS A 11 13.20 16.95 29.14
C LYS A 11 12.15 15.92 28.71
N GLN A 12 11.30 15.49 29.62
CA GLN A 12 10.20 14.57 29.33
C GLN A 12 9.20 15.19 28.33
N LEU A 13 8.79 16.44 28.57
CA LEU A 13 7.92 17.18 27.66
C LEU A 13 8.54 17.33 26.26
N ALA A 14 9.85 17.64 26.18
CA ALA A 14 10.55 17.72 24.90
C ALA A 14 10.60 16.37 24.15
N LEU A 15 10.75 15.26 24.87
CA LEU A 15 10.73 13.92 24.27
C LEU A 15 9.33 13.54 23.78
N GLU A 16 8.28 13.89 24.52
CA GLU A 16 6.89 13.66 24.13
C GLU A 16 6.51 14.47 22.88
N LEU A 17 6.86 15.76 22.85
CA LEU A 17 6.66 16.61 21.67
C LEU A 17 7.43 16.09 20.44
N LEU A 18 8.65 15.60 20.65
CA LEU A 18 9.46 15.00 19.58
C LEU A 18 8.85 13.68 19.09
N ALA A 19 8.29 12.86 19.98
CA ALA A 19 7.57 11.63 19.62
C ALA A 19 6.30 11.94 18.81
N ILE A 20 5.53 12.95 19.21
CA ILE A 20 4.35 13.42 18.46
C ILE A 20 4.75 13.91 17.06
N SER A 21 5.78 14.76 16.96
CA SER A 21 6.25 15.26 15.67
C SER A 21 6.76 14.15 14.74
N VAL A 22 7.42 13.12 15.29
CA VAL A 22 7.84 11.93 14.52
C VAL A 22 6.63 11.10 14.09
N PHE A 23 5.60 10.98 14.94
CA PHE A 23 4.38 10.27 14.63
C PHE A 23 3.57 10.95 13.51
N GLU A 24 3.39 12.27 13.58
CA GLU A 24 2.72 13.06 12.53
C GLU A 24 3.46 12.91 11.18
N LYS A 25 4.78 13.09 11.18
CA LYS A 25 5.61 12.87 9.97
C LYS A 25 5.49 11.44 9.44
N ALA A 26 5.37 10.44 10.31
CA ALA A 26 5.19 9.06 9.89
C ALA A 26 3.81 8.83 9.23
N GLN A 27 2.77 9.54 9.66
CA GLN A 27 1.44 9.49 9.01
C GLN A 27 1.48 10.12 7.62
N ASP A 28 2.09 11.29 7.47
CA ASP A 28 2.26 11.94 6.16
C ASP A 28 3.06 11.05 5.20
N ARG A 29 4.17 10.48 5.67
CA ARG A 29 4.97 9.54 4.87
C ARG A 29 4.27 8.22 4.60
N ALA A 30 3.34 7.78 5.46
CA ALA A 30 2.49 6.63 5.17
C ALA A 30 1.56 6.90 3.99
N ARG A 31 1.00 8.12 3.90
CA ARG A 31 0.21 8.53 2.74
C ARG A 31 1.04 8.48 1.45
N ASP A 32 2.21 9.10 1.44
CA ASP A 32 3.11 9.11 0.28
C ASP A 32 3.55 7.70 -0.14
N ALA A 33 3.91 6.87 0.85
CA ALA A 33 4.29 5.49 0.62
C ALA A 33 3.15 4.67 -0.02
N CYS A 34 1.91 4.84 0.45
CA CYS A 34 0.75 4.20 -0.14
C CYS A 34 0.56 4.61 -1.61
N ILE A 35 0.66 5.90 -1.92
CA ILE A 35 0.54 6.41 -3.31
C ILE A 35 1.60 5.78 -4.22
N LEU A 36 2.86 5.76 -3.77
CA LEU A 36 3.96 5.19 -4.55
C LEU A 36 3.77 3.68 -4.79
N ILE A 37 3.46 2.92 -3.74
CA ILE A 37 3.19 1.48 -3.84
C ILE A 37 2.01 1.21 -4.77
N ALA A 38 0.96 2.01 -4.68
CA ALA A 38 -0.23 1.86 -5.52
C ALA A 38 0.09 2.06 -7.01
N ARG A 39 0.85 3.12 -7.35
CA ARG A 39 1.26 3.38 -8.74
C ARG A 39 2.10 2.25 -9.33
N GLU A 40 3.08 1.76 -8.57
CA GLU A 40 3.93 0.63 -9.00
C GLU A 40 3.11 -0.65 -9.20
N SER A 41 2.15 -0.89 -8.31
CA SER A 41 1.32 -2.10 -8.33
C SER A 41 0.26 -2.06 -9.44
N LEU A 42 -0.34 -0.91 -9.71
CA LEU A 42 -1.37 -0.72 -10.73
C LEU A 42 -0.94 -1.23 -12.10
N VAL A 43 0.26 -0.85 -12.55
CA VAL A 43 0.81 -1.24 -13.85
C VAL A 43 0.96 -2.76 -13.95
N ARG A 44 1.37 -3.42 -12.87
CA ARG A 44 1.48 -4.89 -12.85
C ARG A 44 0.10 -5.54 -12.87
N ILE A 45 -0.82 -5.06 -12.03
CA ILE A 45 -2.16 -5.65 -11.92
C ILE A 45 -2.95 -5.48 -13.23
N SER A 46 -2.88 -4.32 -13.90
CA SER A 46 -3.54 -4.12 -15.19
C SER A 46 -3.01 -5.08 -16.26
N HIS A 47 -1.70 -5.26 -16.31
CA HIS A 47 -1.07 -6.19 -17.24
C HIS A 47 -1.50 -7.64 -16.97
N ILE A 48 -1.52 -8.08 -15.72
CA ILE A 48 -1.96 -9.44 -15.34
C ILE A 48 -3.44 -9.64 -15.69
N ILE A 49 -4.31 -8.66 -15.45
CA ILE A 49 -5.73 -8.72 -15.86
C ILE A 49 -5.85 -8.88 -17.38
N CYS A 50 -5.07 -8.13 -18.16
CA CYS A 50 -5.08 -8.21 -19.62
C CYS A 50 -4.71 -9.61 -20.11
N ILE A 51 -3.62 -10.19 -19.59
CA ILE A 51 -3.19 -11.54 -19.96
C ILE A 51 -4.24 -12.59 -19.57
N LEU A 52 -4.71 -12.56 -18.31
CA LEU A 52 -5.69 -13.52 -17.80
C LEU A 52 -7.03 -13.44 -18.53
N SER A 53 -7.40 -12.27 -19.05
CA SER A 53 -8.65 -12.11 -19.82
C SER A 53 -8.67 -12.98 -21.09
N GLY A 54 -7.51 -13.34 -21.64
CA GLY A 54 -7.41 -14.30 -22.74
C GLY A 54 -7.80 -15.74 -22.36
N TYR A 55 -7.88 -16.04 -21.06
CA TYR A 55 -8.18 -17.37 -20.51
C TYR A 55 -9.53 -17.43 -19.76
N ILE A 56 -10.34 -16.36 -19.82
CA ILE A 56 -11.51 -16.18 -18.94
C ILE A 56 -12.58 -17.27 -19.11
N THR A 57 -12.76 -17.80 -20.33
CA THR A 57 -13.77 -18.83 -20.62
C THR A 57 -13.30 -20.25 -20.32
N ILE A 58 -12.05 -20.42 -19.89
CA ILE A 58 -11.41 -21.74 -19.71
C ILE A 58 -11.68 -22.28 -18.30
N ASP A 59 -11.67 -21.41 -17.28
CA ASP A 59 -11.70 -21.84 -15.89
C ASP A 59 -12.39 -20.80 -14.98
N GLU A 60 -13.37 -21.24 -14.19
CA GLU A 60 -14.07 -20.41 -13.22
C GLU A 60 -13.13 -19.81 -12.15
N HIS A 61 -12.00 -20.45 -11.86
CA HIS A 61 -10.98 -19.91 -10.95
C HIS A 61 -10.27 -18.69 -11.55
N ILE A 62 -10.08 -18.66 -12.87
CA ILE A 62 -9.48 -17.51 -13.57
C ILE A 62 -10.47 -16.36 -13.59
N GLU A 63 -11.75 -16.61 -13.87
CA GLU A 63 -12.79 -15.60 -13.82
C GLU A 63 -12.89 -14.96 -12.43
N LYS A 64 -12.93 -15.79 -11.37
CA LYS A 64 -12.93 -15.33 -9.98
C LYS A 64 -11.67 -14.52 -9.66
N ALA A 65 -10.49 -14.97 -10.10
CA ALA A 65 -9.24 -14.25 -9.90
C ALA A 65 -9.26 -12.87 -10.59
N ILE A 66 -9.71 -12.80 -11.84
CA ILE A 66 -9.86 -11.53 -12.57
C ILE A 66 -10.81 -10.59 -11.83
N SER A 67 -11.92 -11.10 -11.30
CA SER A 67 -12.88 -10.30 -10.52
C SER A 67 -12.23 -9.67 -9.28
N GLU A 68 -11.48 -10.45 -8.50
CA GLU A 68 -10.73 -9.94 -7.35
C GLU A 68 -9.62 -8.95 -7.76
N LEU A 69 -8.91 -9.21 -8.86
CA LEU A 69 -7.89 -8.29 -9.38
C LEU A 69 -8.49 -6.96 -9.85
N ARG A 70 -9.69 -6.97 -10.46
CA ARG A 70 -10.40 -5.74 -10.83
C ARG A 70 -10.80 -4.92 -9.60
N ARG A 71 -11.18 -5.59 -8.50
CA ARG A 71 -11.43 -4.91 -7.21
C ARG A 71 -10.16 -4.30 -6.64
N ALA A 72 -9.05 -5.05 -6.65
CA ALA A 72 -7.74 -4.55 -6.23
C ALA A 72 -7.32 -3.34 -7.08
N TYR A 73 -7.47 -3.43 -8.40
CA TYR A 73 -7.14 -2.36 -9.33
C TYR A 73 -7.88 -1.08 -8.98
N LYS A 74 -9.20 -1.14 -8.77
CA LYS A 74 -10.00 0.04 -8.39
C LYS A 74 -9.53 0.69 -7.08
N LEU A 75 -9.17 -0.12 -6.07
CA LEU A 75 -8.63 0.40 -4.81
C LEU A 75 -7.28 1.08 -5.01
N LEU A 76 -6.37 0.46 -5.77
CA LEU A 76 -5.05 1.04 -6.04
C LEU A 76 -5.16 2.32 -6.89
N ASP A 77 -6.09 2.36 -7.85
CA ASP A 77 -6.34 3.52 -8.71
C ASP A 77 -6.79 4.72 -7.87
N TYR A 78 -7.71 4.48 -6.94
CA TYR A 78 -8.12 5.48 -5.97
C TYR A 78 -6.96 5.95 -5.08
N ILE A 79 -6.15 5.04 -4.54
CA ILE A 79 -4.99 5.42 -3.71
C ILE A 79 -3.99 6.26 -4.51
N ALA A 80 -3.76 5.93 -5.79
CA ALA A 80 -2.74 6.57 -6.62
C ALA A 80 -3.12 7.96 -7.14
N PHE A 81 -4.41 8.20 -7.39
CA PHE A 81 -4.90 9.39 -8.10
C PHE A 81 -6.01 10.16 -7.38
N GLY A 82 -6.65 9.58 -6.36
CA GLY A 82 -7.72 10.24 -5.60
C GLY A 82 -9.04 10.40 -6.35
N GLU A 83 -9.17 9.90 -7.57
CA GLU A 83 -10.40 9.96 -8.38
C GLU A 83 -11.09 8.59 -8.43
N PHE A 84 -12.36 8.52 -8.04
CA PHE A 84 -13.19 7.32 -8.29
C PHE A 84 -13.74 7.35 -9.72
N ARG A 85 -13.14 6.60 -10.63
CA ARG A 85 -13.79 6.27 -11.92
C ARG A 85 -14.75 5.09 -11.73
N VAL A 86 -15.94 5.41 -11.22
CA VAL A 86 -17.19 4.63 -11.22
C VAL A 86 -17.36 3.50 -10.16
N GLU A 87 -18.39 3.73 -9.33
CA GLU A 87 -19.21 2.82 -8.51
C GLU A 87 -18.46 1.70 -7.77
N LEU A 88 -17.97 2.03 -6.56
CA LEU A 88 -17.87 1.05 -5.49
C LEU A 88 -18.80 1.44 -4.33
N THR A 89 -19.42 0.42 -3.77
CA THR A 89 -20.38 0.40 -2.67
C THR A 89 -20.08 1.40 -1.54
N ARG A 90 -21.15 2.05 -1.07
CA ARG A 90 -21.22 3.04 0.04
C ARG A 90 -20.49 2.67 1.35
N SER A 91 -19.95 1.46 1.50
CA SER A 91 -19.17 1.06 2.68
C SER A 91 -17.78 1.69 2.72
N ILE A 92 -17.17 2.00 1.57
CA ILE A 92 -15.82 2.59 1.49
C ILE A 92 -15.85 4.12 1.68
N MET A 93 -16.97 4.78 1.37
CA MET A 93 -17.10 6.24 1.49
C MET A 93 -17.08 6.77 2.94
N ARG A 94 -17.02 5.89 3.95
CA ARG A 94 -16.80 6.31 5.35
C ARG A 94 -15.33 6.34 5.76
N SER A 95 -14.41 5.89 4.91
CA SER A 95 -12.98 5.76 5.23
C SER A 95 -12.07 6.62 4.35
N GLU A 96 -12.55 7.76 3.85
CA GLU A 96 -11.82 8.64 2.91
C GLU A 96 -10.42 9.08 3.40
N GLU A 97 -10.04 8.79 4.64
CA GLU A 97 -8.79 9.26 5.25
C GLU A 97 -7.68 8.19 5.45
N ASN A 98 -7.96 6.88 5.36
CA ASN A 98 -6.97 5.85 5.73
C ASN A 98 -6.44 5.03 4.54
N LEU A 99 -5.55 5.63 3.74
CA LEU A 99 -4.91 4.95 2.60
C LEU A 99 -4.21 3.62 2.98
N PRO A 100 -3.51 3.50 4.13
CA PRO A 100 -2.98 2.21 4.58
C PRO A 100 -4.01 1.08 4.65
N LEU A 101 -5.23 1.36 5.14
CA LEU A 101 -6.29 0.36 5.21
C LEU A 101 -6.78 -0.05 3.82
N LEU A 102 -6.93 0.91 2.90
CA LEU A 102 -7.31 0.62 1.52
C LEU A 102 -6.23 -0.19 0.79
N LEU A 103 -4.95 0.08 1.08
CA LEU A 103 -3.85 -0.70 0.53
C LEU A 103 -3.85 -2.14 1.06
N ASP A 104 -4.18 -2.33 2.34
CA ASP A 104 -4.35 -3.67 2.94
C ASP A 104 -5.54 -4.42 2.33
N GLU A 105 -6.65 -3.73 2.06
CA GLU A 105 -7.77 -4.32 1.34
C GLU A 105 -7.37 -4.73 -0.09
N ALA A 106 -6.66 -3.88 -0.81
CA ALA A 106 -6.13 -4.22 -2.14
C ALA A 106 -5.19 -5.43 -2.09
N HIS A 107 -4.31 -5.50 -1.08
CA HIS A 107 -3.44 -6.63 -0.82
C HIS A 107 -4.23 -7.93 -0.61
N ALA A 108 -5.29 -7.90 0.19
CA ALA A 108 -6.15 -9.05 0.42
C ALA A 108 -6.81 -9.55 -0.88
N LYS A 109 -7.27 -8.64 -1.74
CA LYS A 109 -7.83 -8.96 -3.06
C LYS A 109 -6.81 -9.62 -3.99
N ILE A 110 -5.58 -9.10 -4.03
CA ILE A 110 -4.46 -9.69 -4.78
C ILE A 110 -4.17 -11.11 -4.26
N HIS A 111 -4.13 -11.30 -2.94
CA HIS A 111 -3.88 -12.60 -2.32
C HIS A 111 -4.98 -13.63 -2.63
N LEU A 112 -6.25 -13.21 -2.64
CA LEU A 112 -7.37 -14.06 -3.04
C LEU A 112 -7.27 -14.48 -4.51
N ALA A 113 -6.93 -13.55 -5.40
CA ALA A 113 -6.71 -13.85 -6.81
C ALA A 113 -5.60 -14.89 -7.00
N LEU A 114 -4.45 -14.71 -6.31
CA LEU A 114 -3.33 -15.65 -6.35
C LEU A 114 -3.75 -17.06 -5.90
N ARG A 115 -4.49 -17.16 -4.77
CA ARG A 115 -5.04 -18.44 -4.30
C ARG A 115 -6.01 -19.08 -5.28
N GLY A 116 -6.76 -18.27 -6.02
CA GLY A 116 -7.65 -18.72 -7.10
C GLY A 116 -6.87 -19.33 -8.26
N LEU A 117 -5.87 -18.61 -8.79
CA LEU A 117 -5.06 -19.07 -9.92
C LEU A 117 -4.33 -20.38 -9.62
N ILE A 118 -3.81 -20.56 -8.40
CA ILE A 118 -3.14 -21.80 -7.99
C ILE A 118 -4.07 -23.02 -8.08
N LYS A 119 -5.39 -22.82 -7.92
CA LYS A 119 -6.41 -23.88 -8.02
C LYS A 119 -6.88 -24.13 -9.45
N SER A 120 -6.49 -23.29 -10.41
CA SER A 120 -6.89 -23.45 -11.80
C SER A 120 -6.34 -24.74 -12.41
N LYS A 121 -7.12 -25.36 -13.29
CA LYS A 121 -6.71 -26.55 -14.06
C LYS A 121 -5.51 -26.28 -14.97
N ILE A 122 -5.32 -25.03 -15.39
CA ILE A 122 -4.19 -24.60 -16.23
C ILE A 122 -3.11 -23.88 -15.42
N CYS A 123 -3.07 -24.05 -14.10
CA CYS A 123 -2.09 -23.40 -13.21
C CYS A 123 -0.63 -23.58 -13.68
N ALA A 124 -0.30 -24.74 -14.26
CA ALA A 124 1.03 -25.00 -14.82
C ALA A 124 1.39 -24.01 -15.95
N ASP A 125 0.43 -23.66 -16.80
CA ASP A 125 0.60 -22.74 -17.92
C ASP A 125 0.61 -21.27 -17.46
N LEU A 126 0.14 -21.00 -16.24
CA LEU A 126 0.06 -19.66 -15.65
C LEU A 126 1.25 -19.33 -14.72
N ARG A 127 2.32 -20.13 -14.71
CA ARG A 127 3.43 -20.01 -13.75
C ARG A 127 4.03 -18.60 -13.70
N ASP A 128 4.31 -18.00 -14.85
CA ASP A 128 4.92 -16.66 -14.92
C ASP A 128 3.96 -15.59 -14.38
N ILE A 129 2.66 -15.73 -14.68
CA ILE A 129 1.61 -14.81 -14.19
C ILE A 129 1.48 -14.93 -12.67
N ILE A 130 1.53 -16.15 -12.13
CA ILE A 130 1.49 -16.42 -10.70
C ILE A 130 2.70 -15.78 -10.00
N GLU A 131 3.90 -15.88 -10.59
CA GLU A 131 5.10 -15.24 -10.04
C GLU A 131 5.01 -13.71 -10.06
N MET A 132 4.55 -13.14 -11.18
CA MET A 132 4.29 -11.70 -11.29
C MET A 132 3.26 -11.23 -10.26
N LEU A 133 2.22 -12.02 -10.02
CA LEU A 133 1.17 -11.70 -9.07
C LEU A 133 1.64 -11.83 -7.62
N ASP A 134 2.45 -12.84 -7.29
CA ASP A 134 3.07 -12.94 -5.96
C ASP A 134 4.01 -11.77 -5.68
N LYS A 135 4.72 -11.26 -6.71
CA LYS A 135 5.49 -10.03 -6.57
C LYS A 135 4.59 -8.84 -6.22
N ALA A 136 3.50 -8.62 -6.96
CA ALA A 136 2.54 -7.55 -6.66
C ALA A 136 1.93 -7.69 -5.25
N ARG A 137 1.68 -8.93 -4.81
CA ARG A 137 1.21 -9.22 -3.45
C ARG A 137 2.25 -8.80 -2.40
N ARG A 138 3.53 -9.13 -2.59
CA ARG A 138 4.60 -8.74 -1.67
C ARG A 138 4.77 -7.22 -1.63
N ASP A 139 4.68 -6.56 -2.78
CA ASP A 139 4.84 -5.11 -2.92
C ASP A 139 3.72 -4.34 -2.21
N THR A 140 2.51 -4.90 -2.15
CA THR A 140 1.36 -4.32 -1.45
C THR A 140 1.25 -4.72 0.03
N SER A 141 2.17 -5.52 0.55
CA SER A 141 2.09 -6.01 1.94
C SER A 141 2.26 -4.90 2.99
N PRO A 142 1.68 -5.04 4.20
CA PRO A 142 1.90 -4.10 5.30
C PRO A 142 3.39 -3.91 5.62
N THR A 143 4.19 -4.98 5.55
CA THR A 143 5.64 -4.90 5.77
C THR A 143 6.33 -4.02 4.73
N ARG A 144 5.89 -4.07 3.46
CA ARG A 144 6.46 -3.20 2.42
C ARG A 144 6.11 -1.74 2.66
N LEU A 145 4.87 -1.46 3.10
CA LEU A 145 4.45 -0.13 3.50
C LEU A 145 5.36 0.44 4.61
N TYR A 146 5.55 -0.29 5.72
CA TYR A 146 6.42 0.17 6.81
C TYR A 146 7.86 0.42 6.35
N LYS A 147 8.42 -0.46 5.50
CA LYS A 147 9.75 -0.25 4.93
C LYS A 147 9.81 1.04 4.11
N LYS A 148 8.80 1.29 3.27
CA LYS A 148 8.75 2.48 2.42
C LYS A 148 8.60 3.77 3.23
N VAL A 149 7.80 3.75 4.30
CA VAL A 149 7.70 4.87 5.25
C VAL A 149 9.05 5.20 5.88
N LEU A 150 9.79 4.18 6.32
CA LEU A 150 11.12 4.37 6.90
C LEU A 150 12.15 4.88 5.88
N GLU A 151 12.06 4.45 4.61
CA GLU A 151 12.88 4.99 3.51
C GLU A 151 12.64 6.50 3.35
N LEU A 152 11.38 6.92 3.21
CA LEU A 152 11.01 8.33 3.04
C LEU A 152 11.41 9.21 4.25
N LEU A 153 11.22 8.71 5.47
CA LEU A 153 11.63 9.42 6.69
C LEU A 153 13.16 9.62 6.79
N ARG A 154 13.96 8.76 6.16
CA ARG A 154 15.43 8.89 6.15
C ARG A 154 15.88 9.92 5.13
N GLU A 155 15.24 9.96 3.96
CA GLU A 155 15.52 10.93 2.89
C GLU A 155 15.35 12.38 3.40
N ASP A 156 14.31 12.64 4.19
CA ASP A 156 14.07 13.94 4.85
C ASP A 156 15.20 14.38 5.80
N LYS A 157 15.76 13.43 6.56
CA LYS A 157 16.85 13.70 7.50
C LYS A 157 18.17 13.98 6.80
N THR A 158 18.37 13.44 5.60
CA THR A 158 19.55 13.73 4.78
C THR A 158 19.43 15.09 4.10
N PHE A 159 18.23 15.52 3.69
CA PHE A 159 18.00 16.85 3.13
C PHE A 159 18.27 17.97 4.15
N THR A 160 17.88 17.75 5.41
CA THR A 160 18.12 18.71 6.51
C THR A 160 19.59 18.81 6.96
N LYS A 161 20.41 17.77 6.76
CA LYS A 161 21.86 17.82 7.05
C LYS A 161 22.66 18.55 5.97
N ASN A 162 22.21 18.51 4.71
CA ASN A 162 22.92 19.13 3.59
C ASN A 162 22.42 20.56 3.28
N GLY A 163 21.28 20.97 3.85
CA GLY A 163 20.72 22.32 3.68
C GLY A 163 21.21 23.38 4.67
N SER A 164 22.14 23.06 5.57
CA SER A 164 22.69 23.99 6.58
C SER A 164 24.09 24.52 6.19
N GLN A 165 24.33 24.72 4.89
CA GLN A 165 25.51 25.37 4.34
C GLN A 165 25.11 26.50 3.39
N TYR A 166 24.40 27.50 3.89
CA TYR A 166 24.35 28.84 3.30
C TYR A 166 24.22 29.87 4.43
#